data_AF-A0A1Z7M0I1-F1
#
_entry.id   AF-A0A1Z7M0I1-F1
#
_cell.length_a   1.000
_cell.length_b   1.000
_cell.length_c   1.000
_cell.angle_alpha   90.00
_cell.angle_beta   90.00
_cell.angle_gamma   90.00
#
_symmetry.space_group_name_H-M   'P 1'
#
loop_
_entity.id
_entity.type
_entity.pdbx_description
1 polymer ?
#
loop_
_entity_poly.entity_id
_entity_poly.type
_entity_poly.pdbx_seq_one_letter_code
_entity_poly.pdbx_strand_id
1 'polypeptide(L)'
;MYDIGDLFDKQSTVGARLEAVLEERGYTKVKFCSTAKISRPTLDKLLSGSITSRTNYEKHMTKVLETLNMTPDMLIGRIQTQRVHNQVRTLRNQMRMKEKELAEYIGVPIERIREIEAGEEATLAELRDIAVVLDTSVRNILEKNYFPLQNTFWGHVGIQPLESDRFLWYPITADTRKIIWQEMEEKYQVIPCMNNKVLLLNMDKIAEIVLLDDASDQPSFANWDPQVDCGGTPLVFYEALDDYLMYQEMGEEPPEDIISGKLKICLENFRKKWGDDEIYYRDELQIYCPNGKVKQRDICLGENENISTNIFHIYAFGGDVVDEKFFYGEDLNGAECFFNIENISMIEVSLVKMEEALEQSVEMS
;
A
#
# COMPACT_ATOMS: atom_id res chain seq x y z
N MET A 1 8.83 18.90 -4.00
CA MET A 1 10.07 18.50 -4.68
C MET A 1 11.23 18.91 -3.82
N TYR A 2 11.90 17.93 -3.22
CA TYR A 2 13.11 18.13 -2.42
C TYR A 2 14.30 18.38 -3.36
N ASP A 3 15.19 19.28 -2.95
CA ASP A 3 16.49 19.42 -3.59
C ASP A 3 17.56 18.59 -2.87
N ILE A 4 18.76 18.50 -3.45
CA ILE A 4 19.88 17.75 -2.84
C ILE A 4 20.34 18.40 -1.52
N GLY A 5 20.14 19.72 -1.38
CA GLY A 5 20.45 20.47 -0.17
C GLY A 5 19.56 20.06 1.01
N ASP A 6 18.28 19.79 0.76
CA ASP A 6 17.31 19.33 1.76
C ASP A 6 17.68 17.98 2.37
N LEU A 7 18.40 17.14 1.61
CA LEU A 7 18.90 15.84 2.08
C LEU A 7 19.98 16.01 3.16
N PHE A 8 20.72 17.13 3.15
CA PHE A 8 21.81 17.40 4.08
C PHE A 8 21.36 17.55 5.54
N ASP A 9 20.13 18.03 5.76
CA ASP A 9 19.60 18.19 7.12
C ASP A 9 18.98 16.88 7.64
N LYS A 10 18.91 15.84 6.80
CA LYS A 10 18.31 14.52 7.06
C LYS A 10 19.30 13.35 6.86
N GLN A 11 20.61 13.58 6.99
CA GLN A 11 21.64 12.61 6.57
C GLN A 11 21.53 11.24 7.23
N SER A 12 21.07 11.17 8.49
CA SER A 12 20.89 9.87 9.17
C SER A 12 19.80 9.04 8.48
N THR A 13 18.70 9.66 8.07
CA THR A 13 17.60 8.99 7.36
C THR A 13 18.02 8.64 5.94
N VAL A 14 18.67 9.59 5.25
CA VAL A 14 19.20 9.40 3.91
C VAL A 14 20.23 8.28 3.86
N GLY A 15 21.13 8.21 4.84
CA GLY A 15 22.16 7.18 4.93
C GLY A 15 21.59 5.77 5.08
N ALA A 16 20.60 5.59 5.96
CA ALA A 16 19.91 4.32 6.14
C ALA A 16 19.15 3.88 4.88
N ARG A 17 18.42 4.80 4.23
CA ARG A 17 17.70 4.50 2.99
C ARG A 17 18.63 4.18 1.83
N LEU A 18 19.74 4.91 1.72
CA LEU A 18 20.75 4.63 0.71
C LEU A 18 21.39 3.25 0.93
N GLU A 19 21.57 2.82 2.19
CA GLU A 19 22.06 1.47 2.49
C GLU A 19 21.07 0.40 2.00
N ALA A 20 19.77 0.58 2.29
CA ALA A 20 18.71 -0.32 1.83
C ALA A 20 18.64 -0.42 0.29
N VAL A 21 18.65 0.73 -0.42
CA VAL A 21 18.61 0.75 -1.89
C VAL A 21 19.82 0.04 -2.52
N LEU A 22 21.00 0.14 -1.90
CA LEU A 22 22.19 -0.55 -2.39
C LEU A 22 22.09 -2.05 -2.19
N GLU A 23 21.54 -2.50 -1.07
CA GLU A 23 21.31 -3.90 -0.79
C GLU A 23 20.27 -4.51 -1.73
N GLU A 24 19.11 -3.85 -1.89
CA GLU A 24 18.02 -4.23 -2.79
C GLU A 24 18.50 -4.40 -4.23
N ARG A 25 19.32 -3.47 -4.74
CA ARG A 25 19.85 -3.52 -6.10
C ARG A 25 21.09 -4.40 -6.26
N GLY A 26 21.43 -5.20 -5.24
CA GLY A 26 22.56 -6.14 -5.27
C GLY A 26 23.94 -5.46 -5.41
N TYR A 27 24.06 -4.20 -4.99
CA TYR A 27 25.32 -3.48 -5.04
C TYR A 27 26.22 -3.79 -3.83
N THR A 28 27.39 -4.35 -4.09
CA THR A 28 28.46 -4.31 -3.08
C THR A 28 29.01 -2.89 -2.98
N LYS A 29 29.38 -2.44 -1.77
CA LYS A 29 29.98 -1.11 -1.54
C LYS A 29 31.17 -0.83 -2.48
N VAL A 30 31.97 -1.86 -2.79
CA VAL A 30 33.11 -1.78 -3.73
C VAL A 30 32.65 -1.56 -5.17
N LYS A 31 31.71 -2.36 -5.67
CA LYS A 31 31.17 -2.23 -7.02
C LYS A 31 30.51 -0.88 -7.22
N PHE A 32 29.70 -0.46 -6.25
CA PHE A 32 29.01 0.83 -6.31
C PHE A 32 29.97 2.02 -6.32
N CYS A 33 30.98 2.04 -5.43
CA CYS A 33 31.97 3.12 -5.41
C CYS A 33 32.71 3.29 -6.75
N SER A 34 33.02 2.16 -7.41
CA SER A 34 33.64 2.16 -8.75
C SER A 34 32.72 2.80 -9.79
N THR A 35 31.44 2.40 -9.82
CA THR A 35 30.44 2.92 -10.76
C THR A 35 30.15 4.41 -10.52
N ALA A 36 29.93 4.80 -9.26
CA ALA A 36 29.59 6.17 -8.88
C ALA A 36 30.80 7.13 -8.84
N LYS A 37 32.02 6.62 -9.07
CA LYS A 37 33.26 7.40 -9.03
C LYS A 37 33.40 8.21 -7.72
N ILE A 38 33.16 7.54 -6.60
CA ILE A 38 33.37 8.04 -5.23
C ILE A 38 34.28 7.08 -4.45
N SER A 39 34.91 7.59 -3.39
CA SER A 39 35.75 6.74 -2.54
C SER A 39 34.89 5.94 -1.54
N ARG A 40 35.32 4.74 -1.16
CA ARG A 40 34.64 3.94 -0.12
C ARG A 40 34.49 4.68 1.21
N PRO A 41 35.52 5.39 1.72
CA PRO A 41 35.36 6.26 2.90
C PRO A 41 34.30 7.35 2.73
N THR A 42 34.10 7.86 1.51
CA THR A 42 33.04 8.84 1.23
C THR A 42 31.66 8.19 1.33
N LEU A 43 31.49 7.01 0.73
CA LEU A 43 30.24 6.25 0.82
C LEU A 43 29.92 5.91 2.28
N ASP A 44 30.90 5.39 3.03
CA ASP A 44 30.69 5.04 4.44
C ASP A 44 30.23 6.25 5.27
N LYS A 45 30.75 7.46 4.99
CA LYS A 45 30.31 8.69 5.66
C LYS A 45 28.92 9.15 5.23
N LEU A 46 28.51 8.91 3.98
CA LEU A 46 27.15 9.18 3.52
C LEU A 46 26.15 8.25 4.21
N LEU A 47 26.47 6.95 4.29
CA LEU A 47 25.64 5.94 4.96
C LEU A 47 25.54 6.21 6.46
N SER A 48 26.65 6.61 7.10
CA SER A 48 26.66 6.92 8.54
C SER A 48 26.13 8.33 8.87
N GLY A 49 25.75 9.14 7.87
CA GLY A 49 25.32 10.53 8.05
C GLY A 49 26.35 11.45 8.72
N SER A 50 27.65 11.24 8.48
CA SER A 50 28.74 11.95 9.18
C SER A 50 29.47 13.02 8.33
N ILE A 51 28.89 13.44 7.20
CA ILE A 51 29.48 14.49 6.37
C ILE A 51 29.12 15.87 6.94
N THR A 52 30.14 16.60 7.39
CA THR A 52 29.96 17.90 8.04
C THR A 52 29.88 19.09 7.08
N SER A 53 30.25 18.91 5.80
CA SER A 53 30.27 19.97 4.80
C SER A 53 29.15 19.79 3.78
N ARG A 54 28.23 20.75 3.73
CA ARG A 54 27.08 20.76 2.79
C ARG A 54 27.53 20.65 1.33
N THR A 55 28.49 21.46 0.91
CA THR A 55 29.03 21.41 -0.47
C THR A 55 29.64 20.05 -0.83
N ASN A 56 30.34 19.41 0.10
CA ASN A 56 30.90 18.07 -0.14
C ASN A 56 29.80 17.01 -0.19
N TYR A 57 28.80 17.12 0.69
CA TYR A 57 27.65 16.23 0.69
C TYR A 57 26.89 16.32 -0.63
N GLU A 58 26.48 17.51 -1.07
CA GLU A 58 25.72 17.72 -2.30
C GLU A 58 26.45 17.17 -3.52
N LYS A 59 27.75 17.46 -3.64
CA LYS A 59 28.60 16.95 -4.74
C LYS A 59 28.63 15.42 -4.81
N HIS A 60 28.73 14.75 -3.66
CA HIS A 60 28.81 13.29 -3.62
C HIS A 60 27.43 12.65 -3.75
N MET A 61 26.40 13.24 -3.15
CA MET A 61 25.03 12.79 -3.24
C MET A 61 24.48 12.90 -4.68
N THR A 62 24.83 13.96 -5.40
CA THR A 62 24.49 14.10 -6.84
C THR A 62 24.98 12.88 -7.64
N LYS A 63 26.24 12.50 -7.47
CA LYS A 63 26.81 11.34 -8.17
C LYS A 63 26.15 10.03 -7.79
N VAL A 64 25.82 9.87 -6.51
CA VAL A 64 25.12 8.69 -6.00
C VAL A 64 23.74 8.57 -6.63
N LEU A 65 22.96 9.66 -6.62
CA LEU A 65 21.62 9.72 -7.19
C LEU A 65 21.64 9.52 -8.72
N GLU A 66 22.57 10.15 -9.44
CA GLU A 66 22.77 9.92 -10.88
C GLU A 66 23.09 8.46 -11.19
N THR A 67 23.94 7.82 -10.38
CA THR A 67 24.32 6.41 -10.58
C THR A 67 23.16 5.46 -10.31
N LEU A 68 22.28 5.84 -9.39
CA LEU A 68 21.07 5.09 -9.07
C LEU A 68 19.87 5.48 -9.96
N ASN A 69 20.02 6.48 -10.84
CA ASN A 69 18.91 7.07 -11.58
C ASN A 69 17.74 7.48 -10.65
N MET A 70 18.07 8.14 -9.54
CA MET A 70 17.11 8.57 -8.51
C MET A 70 17.08 10.09 -8.37
N THR A 71 15.94 10.63 -7.97
CA THR A 71 15.80 12.03 -7.53
C THR A 71 15.92 12.14 -6.00
N PRO A 72 16.13 13.33 -5.43
CA PRO A 72 16.07 13.53 -3.98
C PRO A 72 14.72 13.11 -3.39
N ASP A 73 13.62 13.36 -4.11
CA ASP A 73 12.28 12.91 -3.74
C ASP A 73 12.16 11.39 -3.74
N MET A 74 12.83 10.64 -4.62
CA MET A 74 12.81 9.17 -4.56
C MET A 74 13.52 8.62 -3.31
N LEU A 75 14.56 9.32 -2.83
CA LEU A 75 15.30 8.91 -1.64
C LEU A 75 14.56 9.28 -0.35
N ILE A 76 13.77 10.36 -0.33
CA ILE A 76 13.03 10.85 0.85
C ILE A 76 11.51 10.62 0.78
N GLY A 77 11.01 10.23 -0.39
CA GLY A 77 9.59 10.01 -0.70
C GLY A 77 8.95 8.86 0.07
N ARG A 78 7.64 8.68 -0.16
CA ARG A 78 6.70 7.84 0.61
C ARG A 78 7.00 6.33 0.61
N ILE A 79 8.15 5.89 0.09
CA ILE A 79 8.58 4.49 0.17
C ILE A 79 8.97 4.20 1.63
N GLN A 80 8.13 3.44 2.33
CA GLN A 80 8.52 2.75 3.56
C GLN A 80 9.40 1.56 3.15
N THR A 81 10.69 1.79 2.89
CA THR A 81 11.62 0.68 2.64
C THR A 81 11.77 -0.14 3.93
N GLN A 82 11.26 -1.38 3.88
CA GLN A 82 11.51 -2.54 4.73
C GLN A 82 12.46 -2.28 5.90
N ARG A 83 11.94 -2.01 7.10
CA ARG A 83 12.73 -2.20 8.32
C ARG A 83 12.71 -3.67 8.70
N VAL A 84 13.86 -4.15 9.17
CA VAL A 84 14.08 -5.48 9.78
C VAL A 84 13.36 -5.62 11.15
N HIS A 85 12.38 -4.76 11.44
CA HIS A 85 11.70 -4.69 12.72
C HIS A 85 10.20 -4.57 12.48
N ASN A 86 9.43 -5.49 13.07
CA ASN A 86 7.97 -5.39 13.03
C ASN A 86 7.49 -4.12 13.78
N GLN A 87 6.35 -3.58 13.35
CA GLN A 87 5.74 -2.38 13.92
C GLN A 87 4.80 -2.66 15.10
N VAL A 88 4.74 -3.89 15.62
CA VAL A 88 3.75 -4.30 16.63
C VAL A 88 3.74 -3.32 17.81
N ARG A 89 4.93 -2.98 18.35
CA ARG A 89 5.05 -2.02 19.45
C ARG A 89 4.51 -0.64 19.09
N THR A 90 4.84 -0.14 17.90
CA THR A 90 4.45 1.18 17.42
C THR A 90 2.93 1.28 17.27
N LEU A 91 2.35 0.33 16.55
CA LEU A 91 0.91 0.25 16.29
C LEU A 91 0.11 0.04 17.58
N ARG A 92 0.56 -0.87 18.45
CA ARG A 92 -0.06 -1.09 19.77
C ARG A 92 -0.07 0.18 20.62
N ASN A 93 1.03 0.94 20.63
CA ASN A 93 1.12 2.19 21.38
C ASN A 93 0.21 3.28 20.79
N GLN A 94 0.04 3.35 19.46
CA GLN A 94 -0.92 4.25 18.81
C GLN A 94 -2.36 3.95 19.23
N MET A 95 -2.70 2.66 19.34
CA MET A 95 -3.98 2.19 19.88
C MET A 95 -4.12 2.35 21.41
N ARG A 96 -3.08 2.85 22.09
CA ARG A 96 -3.01 2.99 23.57
C ARG A 96 -3.25 1.68 24.31
N MET A 97 -2.91 0.56 23.67
CA MET A 97 -3.11 -0.80 24.19
C MET A 97 -1.88 -1.26 24.98
N LYS A 98 -2.11 -1.97 26.09
CA LYS A 98 -1.02 -2.53 26.89
C LYS A 98 -0.58 -3.89 26.34
N GLU A 99 0.68 -4.25 26.54
CA GLU A 99 1.22 -5.59 26.19
C GLU A 99 0.34 -6.72 26.73
N LYS A 100 -0.10 -6.59 27.99
CA LYS A 100 -0.96 -7.57 28.64
C LYS A 100 -2.31 -7.75 27.92
N GLU A 101 -2.90 -6.66 27.45
CA GLU A 101 -4.20 -6.69 26.76
C GLU A 101 -4.05 -7.40 25.40
N LEU A 102 -2.98 -7.10 24.65
CA LEU A 102 -2.68 -7.79 23.40
C LEU A 102 -2.43 -9.28 23.62
N ALA A 103 -1.62 -9.63 24.62
CA ALA A 103 -1.31 -11.01 25.00
C ALA A 103 -2.58 -11.81 25.35
N GLU A 104 -3.49 -11.23 26.12
CA GLU A 104 -4.78 -11.83 26.47
C GLU A 104 -5.67 -12.04 25.24
N TYR A 105 -5.73 -11.06 24.33
CA TYR A 105 -6.50 -11.15 23.09
C TYR A 105 -6.02 -12.28 22.19
N ILE A 106 -4.71 -12.34 21.91
CA ILE A 106 -4.16 -13.37 21.01
C ILE A 106 -4.00 -14.72 21.72
N GLY A 107 -3.87 -14.73 23.05
CA GLY A 107 -3.82 -15.95 23.87
C GLY A 107 -2.41 -16.50 24.06
N VAL A 108 -1.40 -15.63 24.12
CA VAL A 108 0.00 -15.99 24.37
C VAL A 108 0.51 -15.36 25.68
N PRO A 109 1.62 -15.84 26.26
CA PRO A 109 2.26 -15.17 27.40
C PRO A 109 2.71 -13.73 27.06
N ILE A 110 2.69 -12.84 28.05
CA ILE A 110 3.15 -11.45 27.85
C ILE A 110 4.62 -11.38 27.41
N GLU A 111 5.43 -12.33 27.85
CA GLU A 111 6.82 -12.50 27.43
C GLU A 111 6.93 -12.69 25.91
N ARG A 112 6.01 -13.45 25.30
CA ARG A 112 5.99 -13.69 23.85
C ARG A 112 5.73 -12.40 23.07
N ILE A 113 4.83 -11.53 23.55
CA ILE A 113 4.64 -10.19 22.94
C ILE A 113 5.92 -9.36 23.00
N ARG A 114 6.66 -9.41 24.11
CA ARG A 114 7.91 -8.65 24.26
C ARG A 114 9.02 -9.15 23.35
N GLU A 115 9.11 -10.46 23.17
CA GLU A 115 10.02 -11.12 22.23
C GLU A 115 9.72 -10.67 20.79
N ILE A 116 8.46 -10.77 20.36
CA ILE A 116 8.02 -10.31 19.04
C ILE A 116 8.36 -8.82 18.86
N GLU A 117 8.01 -7.95 19.81
CA GLU A 117 8.34 -6.52 19.74
C GLU A 117 9.85 -6.21 19.82
N ALA A 118 10.66 -7.15 20.27
CA ALA A 118 12.12 -7.05 20.27
C ALA A 118 12.74 -7.55 18.94
N GLY A 119 11.91 -8.06 18.01
CA GLY A 119 12.32 -8.53 16.69
C GLY A 119 12.48 -10.04 16.58
N GLU A 120 11.99 -10.81 17.55
CA GLU A 120 11.92 -12.27 17.40
C GLU A 120 10.93 -12.67 16.30
N GLU A 121 11.24 -13.76 15.61
CA GLU A 121 10.39 -14.29 14.53
C GLU A 121 9.07 -14.80 15.11
N ALA A 122 7.97 -14.30 14.56
CA ALA A 122 6.60 -14.70 14.90
C ALA A 122 6.07 -15.67 13.84
N THR A 123 5.20 -16.60 14.24
CA THR A 123 4.48 -17.41 13.25
C THR A 123 3.51 -16.54 12.44
N LEU A 124 3.09 -17.02 11.28
CA LEU A 124 2.12 -16.29 10.46
C LEU A 124 0.78 -16.15 11.20
N ALA A 125 0.34 -17.18 11.93
CA ALA A 125 -0.84 -17.11 12.78
C ALA A 125 -0.70 -16.04 13.89
N GLU A 126 0.45 -15.94 14.56
CA GLU A 126 0.69 -14.88 15.56
C GLU A 126 0.61 -13.49 14.91
N LEU A 127 1.23 -13.29 13.75
CA LEU A 127 1.19 -12.01 13.03
C LEU A 127 -0.24 -11.67 12.60
N ARG A 128 -1.00 -12.65 12.10
CA ARG A 128 -2.38 -12.44 11.67
C ARG A 128 -3.28 -12.08 12.84
N ASP A 129 -3.20 -12.81 13.95
CA ASP A 129 -3.97 -12.51 15.16
C ASP A 129 -3.64 -11.11 15.72
N ILE A 130 -2.36 -10.71 15.70
CA ILE A 130 -1.95 -9.36 16.06
C ILE A 130 -2.55 -8.34 15.08
N ALA A 131 -2.53 -8.61 13.78
CA ALA A 131 -3.09 -7.71 12.76
C ALA A 131 -4.60 -7.51 12.92
N VAL A 132 -5.34 -8.55 13.33
CA VAL A 132 -6.78 -8.42 13.66
C VAL A 132 -6.97 -7.42 14.80
N VAL A 133 -6.19 -7.57 15.88
CA VAL A 133 -6.33 -6.73 17.08
C VAL A 133 -5.90 -5.28 16.83
N LEU A 134 -4.91 -5.08 15.96
CA LEU A 134 -4.38 -3.76 15.61
C LEU A 134 -5.07 -3.11 14.39
N ASP A 135 -6.16 -3.72 13.92
CA ASP A 135 -6.99 -3.26 12.79
C ASP A 135 -6.14 -2.98 11.53
N THR A 136 -5.33 -3.95 11.13
CA THR A 136 -4.34 -3.77 10.07
C THR A 136 -4.10 -5.06 9.29
N SER A 137 -2.97 -5.12 8.59
CA SER A 137 -2.53 -6.22 7.74
C SER A 137 -1.18 -6.76 8.24
N VAL A 138 -0.84 -8.00 7.91
CA VAL A 138 0.48 -8.57 8.20
C VAL A 138 1.57 -7.79 7.47
N ARG A 139 1.30 -7.37 6.22
CA ARG A 139 2.23 -6.53 5.44
C ARG A 139 2.57 -5.24 6.17
N ASN A 140 1.57 -4.56 6.74
CA ASN A 140 1.78 -3.35 7.54
C ASN A 140 2.59 -3.62 8.82
N ILE A 141 2.31 -4.73 9.52
CA ILE A 141 3.11 -5.14 10.70
C ILE A 141 4.58 -5.32 10.33
N LEU A 142 4.85 -5.91 9.16
CA LEU A 142 6.21 -6.20 8.69
C LEU A 142 6.85 -5.07 7.88
N GLU A 143 6.19 -3.92 7.74
CA GLU A 143 6.62 -2.81 6.86
C GLU A 143 6.90 -3.24 5.40
N LYS A 144 6.08 -4.16 4.88
CA LYS A 144 6.10 -4.64 3.49
C LYS A 144 5.00 -4.03 2.63
N ASN A 145 4.16 -3.18 3.19
CA ASN A 145 3.09 -2.48 2.49
C ASN A 145 3.64 -1.44 1.51
N TYR A 146 2.96 -1.28 0.38
CA TYR A 146 3.28 -0.27 -0.63
C TYR A 146 2.43 0.99 -0.44
N PHE A 147 1.20 0.81 0.05
CA PHE A 147 0.28 1.89 0.37
C PHE A 147 0.33 2.25 1.86
N PRO A 148 -0.12 3.45 2.27
CA PRO A 148 -0.04 3.85 3.66
C PRO A 148 -1.07 3.09 4.50
N LEU A 149 -0.80 2.99 5.79
CA LEU A 149 -1.68 2.34 6.76
C LEU A 149 -3.14 2.85 6.67
N GLN A 150 -4.10 1.92 6.55
CA GLN A 150 -5.53 2.21 6.35
C GLN A 150 -6.40 1.88 7.58
N ASN A 151 -6.01 2.34 8.78
CA ASN A 151 -6.64 1.91 10.04
C ASN A 151 -7.27 3.05 10.89
N THR A 152 -7.26 4.29 10.39
CA THR A 152 -7.81 5.44 11.13
C THR A 152 -8.79 6.21 10.26
N PHE A 153 -10.07 5.96 10.48
CA PHE A 153 -11.16 6.58 9.74
C PHE A 153 -11.21 8.08 9.96
N TRP A 154 -11.21 8.85 8.87
CA TRP A 154 -11.41 10.29 8.88
C TRP A 154 -12.78 10.70 8.34
N GLY A 155 -13.25 9.99 7.32
CA GLY A 155 -14.44 10.35 6.58
C GLY A 155 -14.44 9.69 5.20
N HIS A 156 -15.17 10.27 4.27
CA HIS A 156 -15.36 9.72 2.92
C HIS A 156 -14.87 10.66 1.83
N VAL A 157 -14.41 10.06 0.73
CA VAL A 157 -14.24 10.74 -0.55
C VAL A 157 -15.39 10.32 -1.48
N GLY A 158 -16.05 11.30 -2.08
CA GLY A 158 -17.07 11.14 -3.11
C GLY A 158 -16.49 11.50 -4.46
N ILE A 159 -16.62 10.62 -5.45
CA ILE A 159 -16.03 10.77 -6.78
C ILE A 159 -17.14 10.70 -7.82
N GLN A 160 -17.30 11.74 -8.62
CA GLN A 160 -18.30 11.80 -9.70
C GLN A 160 -17.60 11.74 -11.07
N PRO A 161 -17.83 10.69 -11.89
CA PRO A 161 -17.38 10.66 -13.27
C PRO A 161 -17.97 11.80 -14.11
N LEU A 162 -17.22 12.30 -15.11
CA LEU A 162 -17.52 13.53 -15.86
C LEU A 162 -18.94 13.62 -16.46
N GLU A 163 -19.47 12.52 -16.95
CA GLU A 163 -20.79 12.43 -17.61
C GLU A 163 -21.80 11.65 -16.77
N SER A 164 -21.52 11.44 -15.48
CA SER A 164 -22.39 10.75 -14.54
C SER A 164 -23.07 11.73 -13.59
N ASP A 165 -24.28 11.40 -13.15
CA ASP A 165 -25.03 12.08 -12.10
C ASP A 165 -24.83 11.44 -10.72
N ARG A 166 -23.94 10.44 -10.61
CA ARG A 166 -23.73 9.68 -9.38
C ARG A 166 -22.31 9.81 -8.84
N PHE A 167 -22.22 10.06 -7.56
CA PHE A 167 -21.03 9.95 -6.72
C PHE A 167 -20.83 8.51 -6.27
N LEU A 168 -19.57 8.11 -6.26
CA LEU A 168 -19.04 6.87 -5.68
C LEU A 168 -18.32 7.24 -4.38
N TRP A 169 -18.68 6.59 -3.27
CA TRP A 169 -18.21 6.96 -1.94
C TRP A 169 -17.27 5.91 -1.35
N TYR A 170 -16.12 6.36 -0.84
CA TYR A 170 -15.09 5.49 -0.28
C TYR A 170 -14.57 6.03 1.06
N PRO A 171 -14.38 5.17 2.07
CA PRO A 171 -13.82 5.58 3.35
C PRO A 171 -12.31 5.79 3.22
N ILE A 172 -11.82 6.88 3.79
CA ILE A 172 -10.41 7.26 3.72
C ILE A 172 -9.86 7.71 5.07
N THR A 173 -8.54 7.63 5.20
CA THR A 173 -7.82 8.15 6.35
C THR A 173 -7.53 9.64 6.21
N ALA A 174 -7.15 10.27 7.33
CA ALA A 174 -6.71 11.67 7.32
C ALA A 174 -5.43 11.88 6.49
N ASP A 175 -4.59 10.86 6.37
CA ASP A 175 -3.40 10.91 5.52
C ASP A 175 -3.77 10.80 4.05
N THR A 176 -4.63 9.86 3.66
CA THR A 176 -5.19 9.79 2.30
C THR A 176 -5.84 11.13 1.90
N ARG A 177 -6.58 11.79 2.79
CA ARG A 177 -7.14 13.13 2.52
C ARG A 177 -6.06 14.17 2.15
N LYS A 178 -4.91 14.15 2.81
CA LYS A 178 -3.79 15.06 2.50
C LYS A 178 -3.19 14.74 1.13
N ILE A 179 -3.09 13.45 0.79
CA ILE A 179 -2.63 12.99 -0.52
C ILE A 179 -3.52 13.58 -1.62
N ILE A 180 -4.85 13.42 -1.47
CA ILE A 180 -5.83 13.93 -2.42
C ILE A 180 -5.59 15.43 -2.67
N TRP A 181 -5.49 16.23 -1.61
CA TRP A 181 -5.22 17.67 -1.71
C TRP A 181 -3.91 18.04 -2.39
N GLN A 182 -2.85 17.26 -2.20
CA GLN A 182 -1.53 17.56 -2.75
C GLN A 182 -1.43 17.29 -4.24
N GLU A 183 -2.26 16.38 -4.75
CA GLU A 183 -2.16 15.81 -6.09
C GLU A 183 -3.40 16.14 -6.95
N MET A 184 -4.22 17.12 -6.55
CA MET A 184 -5.45 17.51 -7.26
C MET A 184 -5.24 17.98 -8.71
N GLU A 185 -4.06 18.53 -9.01
CA GLU A 185 -3.73 19.10 -10.32
C GLU A 185 -3.01 18.10 -11.25
N GLU A 186 -2.73 16.90 -10.74
CA GLU A 186 -2.06 15.85 -11.50
C GLU A 186 -3.03 15.21 -12.51
N LYS A 187 -2.53 14.68 -13.63
CA LYS A 187 -3.37 14.02 -14.64
C LYS A 187 -4.03 12.74 -14.10
N TYR A 188 -3.24 11.92 -13.40
CA TYR A 188 -3.70 10.72 -12.74
C TYR A 188 -3.45 10.81 -11.23
N GLN A 189 -4.37 10.26 -10.44
CA GLN A 189 -4.25 10.24 -8.98
C GLN A 189 -4.59 8.86 -8.43
N VAL A 190 -3.81 8.39 -7.46
CA VAL A 190 -4.07 7.10 -6.79
C VAL A 190 -4.51 7.31 -5.35
N ILE A 191 -5.67 6.73 -5.00
CA ILE A 191 -6.30 6.88 -3.69
C ILE A 191 -6.46 5.51 -3.03
N PRO A 192 -5.62 5.16 -2.03
CA PRO A 192 -5.85 4.00 -1.17
C PRO A 192 -6.98 4.30 -0.18
N CYS A 193 -7.92 3.36 -0.08
CA CYS A 193 -9.13 3.45 0.73
C CYS A 193 -9.16 2.35 1.79
N MET A 194 -9.91 2.57 2.86
CA MET A 194 -9.94 1.67 4.02
C MET A 194 -10.72 0.38 3.80
N ASN A 195 -11.50 0.28 2.73
CA ASN A 195 -12.35 -0.88 2.44
C ASN A 195 -11.72 -1.87 1.46
N ASN A 196 -10.41 -2.08 1.61
CA ASN A 196 -9.58 -2.93 0.73
C ASN A 196 -9.62 -2.47 -0.74
N LYS A 197 -9.56 -1.17 -1.00
CA LYS A 197 -9.61 -0.62 -2.37
C LYS A 197 -8.47 0.35 -2.62
N VAL A 198 -7.94 0.33 -3.83
CA VAL A 198 -7.10 1.38 -4.41
C VAL A 198 -7.82 1.89 -5.65
N LEU A 199 -7.91 3.21 -5.77
CA LEU A 199 -8.55 3.86 -6.90
C LEU A 199 -7.47 4.52 -7.75
N LEU A 200 -7.47 4.30 -9.05
CA LEU A 200 -6.75 5.11 -10.02
C LEU A 200 -7.76 6.04 -10.71
N LEU A 201 -7.61 7.34 -10.51
CA LEU A 201 -8.44 8.37 -11.13
C LEU A 201 -7.75 8.97 -12.34
N ASN A 202 -8.51 9.17 -13.40
CA ASN A 202 -8.14 10.05 -14.51
C ASN A 202 -8.84 11.40 -14.30
N MET A 203 -8.09 12.40 -13.87
CA MET A 203 -8.64 13.68 -13.43
C MET A 203 -9.33 14.45 -14.56
N ASP A 204 -8.93 14.24 -15.82
CA ASP A 204 -9.60 14.80 -17.01
C ASP A 204 -11.01 14.23 -17.23
N LYS A 205 -11.36 13.15 -16.53
CA LYS A 205 -12.61 12.39 -16.66
C LYS A 205 -13.42 12.33 -15.37
N ILE A 206 -13.08 13.17 -14.39
CA ILE A 206 -13.83 13.37 -13.15
C ILE A 206 -14.51 14.75 -13.19
N ALA A 207 -15.80 14.80 -12.82
CA ALA A 207 -16.56 16.04 -12.72
C ALA A 207 -16.28 16.76 -11.40
N GLU A 208 -16.33 16.02 -10.30
CA GLU A 208 -16.29 16.55 -8.95
C GLU A 208 -15.70 15.52 -7.98
N ILE A 209 -14.92 16.01 -7.01
CA ILE A 209 -14.43 15.26 -5.86
C ILE A 209 -14.91 15.97 -4.59
N VAL A 210 -15.56 15.23 -3.71
CA VAL A 210 -16.09 15.72 -2.43
C VAL A 210 -15.36 15.03 -1.29
N LEU A 211 -14.90 15.80 -0.31
CA LEU A 211 -14.31 15.27 0.92
C LEU A 211 -15.27 15.55 2.07
N LEU A 212 -15.75 14.50 2.73
CA LEU A 212 -16.74 14.56 3.80
C LEU A 212 -16.13 14.03 5.10
N ASP A 213 -15.95 14.90 6.08
CA ASP A 213 -15.48 14.52 7.43
C ASP A 213 -16.58 13.76 8.18
N ASP A 214 -16.24 12.77 9.00
CA ASP A 214 -17.17 11.99 9.85
C ASP A 214 -18.10 12.87 10.71
N ALA A 215 -17.64 14.07 11.11
CA ALA A 215 -18.45 15.00 11.87
C ALA A 215 -19.47 15.80 11.03
N SER A 216 -19.55 15.58 9.72
CA SER A 216 -20.38 16.34 8.79
C SER A 216 -21.73 15.67 8.53
N ASP A 217 -22.75 16.49 8.26
CA ASP A 217 -24.01 15.99 7.72
C ASP A 217 -23.85 15.52 6.26
N GLN A 218 -24.70 14.58 5.85
CA GLN A 218 -24.73 14.08 4.48
C GLN A 218 -24.95 15.22 3.45
N PRO A 219 -24.23 15.22 2.32
CA PRO A 219 -24.36 16.25 1.29
C PRO A 219 -25.70 16.14 0.57
N SER A 220 -26.50 17.22 0.57
CA SER A 220 -27.84 17.23 -0.05
C SER A 220 -27.82 17.19 -1.59
N PHE A 221 -26.68 17.51 -2.20
CA PHE A 221 -26.51 17.56 -3.66
C PHE A 221 -26.01 16.24 -4.26
N ALA A 222 -25.57 15.28 -3.43
CA ALA A 222 -25.01 14.02 -3.88
C ALA A 222 -25.88 12.83 -3.44
N ASN A 223 -25.81 11.75 -4.20
CA ASN A 223 -26.44 10.46 -3.87
C ASN A 223 -25.67 9.77 -2.74
N TRP A 224 -25.81 10.27 -1.51
CA TRP A 224 -25.25 9.62 -0.33
C TRP A 224 -25.94 8.27 -0.09
N ASP A 225 -25.14 7.23 0.12
CA ASP A 225 -25.61 5.92 0.57
C ASP A 225 -25.38 5.79 2.09
N PRO A 226 -26.43 5.74 2.92
CA PRO A 226 -26.27 5.55 4.37
C PRO A 226 -25.61 4.22 4.77
N GLN A 227 -25.49 3.26 3.84
CA GLN A 227 -24.83 1.98 4.06
C GLN A 227 -23.36 1.97 3.61
N VAL A 228 -22.82 3.10 3.14
CA VAL A 228 -21.39 3.19 2.81
C VAL A 228 -20.56 2.79 4.02
N ASP A 229 -19.60 1.90 3.80
CA ASP A 229 -18.78 1.39 4.88
C ASP A 229 -17.77 2.46 5.38
N CYS A 230 -17.31 2.32 6.62
CA CYS A 230 -16.32 3.22 7.24
C CYS A 230 -14.93 2.57 7.40
N GLY A 231 -14.62 1.54 6.60
CA GLY A 231 -13.32 0.85 6.65
C GLY A 231 -13.12 -0.06 7.86
N GLY A 232 -14.19 -0.62 8.43
CA GLY A 232 -14.12 -1.37 9.69
C GLY A 232 -13.74 -2.85 9.56
N THR A 233 -13.22 -3.30 8.43
CA THR A 233 -12.73 -4.67 8.25
C THR A 233 -11.22 -4.64 8.13
N PRO A 234 -10.47 -5.27 9.07
CA PRO A 234 -9.02 -5.34 8.99
C PRO A 234 -8.55 -5.98 7.68
N LEU A 235 -7.52 -5.40 7.06
CA LEU A 235 -6.97 -5.90 5.79
C LEU A 235 -6.47 -7.36 5.89
N VAL A 236 -6.03 -7.80 7.07
CA VAL A 236 -5.62 -9.20 7.30
C VAL A 236 -6.72 -10.22 7.02
N PHE A 237 -8.00 -9.83 7.08
CA PHE A 237 -9.08 -10.74 6.73
C PHE A 237 -9.03 -11.08 5.24
N TYR A 238 -8.70 -10.12 4.39
CA TYR A 238 -8.53 -10.34 2.95
C TYR A 238 -7.24 -11.12 2.68
N GLU A 239 -6.11 -10.75 3.32
CA GLU A 239 -4.82 -11.47 3.19
C GLU A 239 -4.88 -12.94 3.63
N ALA A 240 -5.72 -13.28 4.62
CA ALA A 240 -5.82 -14.64 5.15
C ALA A 240 -6.92 -15.46 4.46
N LEU A 241 -7.76 -14.83 3.64
CA LEU A 241 -8.94 -15.50 3.10
C LEU A 241 -8.59 -16.50 2.02
N ASP A 242 -7.66 -16.17 1.12
CA ASP A 242 -7.24 -17.10 0.06
C ASP A 242 -6.64 -18.38 0.65
N ASP A 243 -5.74 -18.24 1.62
CA ASP A 243 -5.17 -19.38 2.34
C ASP A 243 -6.28 -20.24 2.96
N TYR A 244 -7.24 -19.60 3.63
CA TYR A 244 -8.35 -20.30 4.28
C TYR A 244 -9.23 -21.04 3.26
N LEU A 245 -9.60 -20.38 2.16
CA LEU A 245 -10.43 -20.95 1.11
C LEU A 245 -9.70 -22.11 0.41
N MET A 246 -8.39 -21.99 0.15
CA MET A 246 -7.58 -23.05 -0.44
C MET A 246 -7.66 -24.34 0.40
N TYR A 247 -7.45 -24.26 1.72
CA TYR A 247 -7.56 -25.44 2.59
C TYR A 247 -8.98 -26.02 2.60
N GLN A 248 -10.01 -25.17 2.58
CA GLN A 248 -11.39 -25.62 2.53
C GLN A 248 -11.74 -26.35 1.24
N GLU A 249 -11.26 -25.87 0.10
CA GLU A 249 -11.44 -26.52 -1.20
C GLU A 249 -10.74 -27.88 -1.27
N MET A 250 -9.58 -28.00 -0.61
CA MET A 250 -8.87 -29.27 -0.47
C MET A 250 -9.52 -30.22 0.55
N GLY A 251 -10.50 -29.75 1.34
CA GLY A 251 -11.12 -30.51 2.41
C GLY A 251 -10.19 -30.75 3.61
N GLU A 252 -9.20 -29.88 3.80
CA GLU A 252 -8.19 -29.94 4.84
C GLU A 252 -8.39 -28.84 5.90
N GLU A 253 -7.82 -29.05 7.08
CA GLU A 253 -7.76 -28.02 8.12
C GLU A 253 -6.45 -27.24 7.98
N PRO A 254 -6.48 -25.89 8.00
CA PRO A 254 -5.25 -25.11 7.92
C PRO A 254 -4.35 -25.39 9.13
N PRO A 255 -3.01 -25.42 8.94
CA PRO A 255 -2.06 -25.51 10.05
C PRO A 255 -2.24 -24.37 11.06
N GLU A 256 -2.13 -24.69 12.36
CA GLU A 256 -2.36 -23.73 13.46
C GLU A 256 -1.34 -22.57 13.48
N ASP A 257 -0.16 -22.77 12.88
CA ASP A 257 0.88 -21.76 12.71
C ASP A 257 0.65 -20.84 11.49
N ILE A 258 -0.35 -21.14 10.64
CA ILE A 258 -0.78 -20.35 9.48
C ILE A 258 -2.11 -19.63 9.77
N ILE A 259 -3.10 -20.36 10.31
CA ILE A 259 -4.41 -19.82 10.70
C ILE A 259 -4.74 -20.33 12.09
N SER A 260 -4.80 -19.43 13.07
CA SER A 260 -5.19 -19.78 14.43
C SER A 260 -6.67 -20.19 14.49
N GLY A 261 -7.05 -21.00 15.47
CA GLY A 261 -8.45 -21.33 15.72
C GLY A 261 -9.34 -20.09 15.95
N LYS A 262 -8.77 -18.98 16.48
CA LYS A 262 -9.49 -17.71 16.64
C LYS A 262 -9.72 -17.01 15.31
N LEU A 263 -8.68 -16.91 14.48
CA LEU A 263 -8.78 -16.31 13.15
C LEU A 263 -9.75 -17.08 12.27
N LYS A 264 -9.74 -18.41 12.34
CA LYS A 264 -10.71 -19.25 11.63
C LYS A 264 -12.16 -18.84 11.95
N ILE A 265 -12.49 -18.64 13.22
CA ILE A 265 -13.84 -18.18 13.63
C ILE A 265 -14.15 -16.78 13.06
N CYS A 266 -13.18 -15.87 13.06
CA CYS A 266 -13.31 -14.55 12.46
C CYS A 266 -13.58 -14.63 10.95
N LEU A 267 -12.82 -15.45 10.22
CA LEU A 267 -12.96 -15.66 8.77
C LEU A 267 -14.31 -16.32 8.42
N GLU A 268 -14.78 -17.28 9.21
CA GLU A 268 -16.11 -17.88 9.03
C GLU A 268 -17.23 -16.84 9.20
N ASN A 269 -17.11 -15.96 10.19
CA ASN A 269 -18.08 -14.89 10.40
C ASN A 269 -18.01 -13.84 9.29
N PHE A 270 -16.80 -13.53 8.81
CA PHE A 270 -16.58 -12.66 7.66
C PHE A 270 -17.24 -13.22 6.39
N ARG A 271 -17.03 -14.50 6.06
CA ARG A 271 -17.72 -15.20 4.96
C ARG A 271 -19.23 -15.17 5.12
N LYS A 272 -19.77 -15.44 6.32
CA LYS A 272 -21.22 -15.40 6.55
C LYS A 272 -21.83 -14.02 6.37
N LYS A 273 -21.07 -12.96 6.66
CA LYS A 273 -21.54 -11.57 6.55
C LYS A 273 -21.69 -11.14 5.08
N TRP A 274 -20.73 -11.48 4.23
CA TRP A 274 -20.66 -11.00 2.85
C TRP A 274 -21.11 -12.04 1.82
N GLY A 275 -20.98 -13.33 2.13
CA GLY A 275 -21.20 -14.41 1.17
C GLY A 275 -20.02 -14.57 0.20
N ASP A 276 -19.83 -15.79 -0.31
CA ASP A 276 -18.65 -16.13 -1.13
C ASP A 276 -18.61 -15.36 -2.44
N ASP A 277 -19.76 -15.27 -3.13
CA ASP A 277 -19.86 -14.56 -4.40
C ASP A 277 -19.51 -13.07 -4.28
N GLU A 278 -19.88 -12.42 -3.16
CA GLU A 278 -19.57 -11.01 -2.94
C GLU A 278 -18.08 -10.78 -2.66
N ILE A 279 -17.42 -11.75 -2.02
CA ILE A 279 -15.98 -11.70 -1.76
C ILE A 279 -15.21 -11.76 -3.07
N TYR A 280 -15.51 -12.74 -3.93
CA TYR A 280 -14.86 -12.85 -5.24
C TYR A 280 -15.13 -11.62 -6.12
N TYR A 281 -16.37 -11.14 -6.13
CA TYR A 281 -16.74 -9.92 -6.87
C TYR A 281 -15.95 -8.69 -6.43
N ARG A 282 -15.56 -8.60 -5.15
CA ARG A 282 -14.78 -7.48 -4.60
C ARG A 282 -13.32 -7.49 -5.03
N ASP A 283 -12.81 -8.62 -5.52
CA ASP A 283 -11.44 -8.73 -6.06
C ASP A 283 -11.37 -8.45 -7.57
N GLU A 284 -12.50 -8.46 -8.29
CA GLU A 284 -12.54 -8.10 -9.70
C GLU A 284 -12.26 -6.61 -9.94
N LEU A 285 -11.50 -6.32 -11.00
CA LEU A 285 -11.21 -4.97 -11.45
C LEU A 285 -12.50 -4.28 -11.92
N GLN A 286 -12.86 -3.15 -11.29
CA GLN A 286 -14.00 -2.34 -11.71
C GLN A 286 -13.52 -1.12 -12.51
N ILE A 287 -13.94 -1.02 -13.77
CA ILE A 287 -13.58 0.07 -14.67
C ILE A 287 -14.79 0.97 -14.89
N TYR A 288 -14.69 2.22 -14.41
CA TYR A 288 -15.73 3.22 -14.52
C TYR A 288 -15.48 4.12 -15.75
N CYS A 289 -16.44 4.13 -16.66
CA CYS A 289 -16.44 5.04 -17.81
C CYS A 289 -16.99 6.44 -17.42
N PRO A 290 -16.70 7.49 -18.20
CA PRO A 290 -17.20 8.85 -17.96
C PRO A 290 -18.71 8.94 -17.75
N ASN A 291 -19.49 8.13 -18.46
CA ASN A 291 -20.95 8.07 -18.34
C ASN A 291 -21.47 7.28 -17.13
N GLY A 292 -20.59 6.89 -16.20
CA GLY A 292 -20.93 6.11 -15.01
C GLY A 292 -21.17 4.62 -15.26
N LYS A 293 -21.01 4.12 -16.50
CA LYS A 293 -21.08 2.66 -16.75
C LYS A 293 -19.86 1.97 -16.16
N VAL A 294 -20.10 0.83 -15.51
CA VAL A 294 -19.05 0.00 -14.91
C VAL A 294 -18.82 -1.23 -15.78
N LYS A 295 -17.55 -1.61 -15.96
CA LYS A 295 -17.14 -2.86 -16.58
C LYS A 295 -16.29 -3.66 -15.59
N GLN A 296 -16.61 -4.92 -15.43
CA GLN A 296 -15.88 -5.89 -14.61
C GLN A 296 -14.87 -6.67 -15.43
N ARG A 297 -13.67 -6.86 -14.87
CA ARG A 297 -12.63 -7.70 -15.46
C ARG A 297 -11.91 -8.46 -14.36
N ASP A 298 -11.82 -9.76 -14.56
CA ASP A 298 -11.12 -10.67 -13.67
C ASP A 298 -9.67 -10.84 -14.17
N ILE A 299 -8.84 -9.83 -13.92
CA ILE A 299 -7.44 -9.79 -14.39
C ILE A 299 -6.53 -10.40 -13.33
N CYS A 300 -5.63 -11.30 -13.76
CA CYS A 300 -4.57 -11.86 -12.93
C CYS A 300 -3.49 -10.79 -12.65
N LEU A 301 -3.60 -10.06 -11.54
CA LEU A 301 -2.59 -9.09 -11.15
C LEU A 301 -1.26 -9.79 -10.81
N GLY A 302 -0.13 -9.16 -11.16
CA GLY A 302 1.20 -9.74 -10.95
C GLY A 302 1.70 -10.62 -12.09
N GLU A 303 0.82 -11.08 -12.98
CA GLU A 303 1.16 -11.95 -14.11
C GLU A 303 0.78 -11.31 -15.46
N ASN A 304 1.77 -11.11 -16.34
CA ASN A 304 1.55 -10.61 -17.72
C ASN A 304 0.70 -9.33 -17.83
N GLU A 305 0.83 -8.41 -16.88
CA GLU A 305 0.05 -7.17 -16.80
C GLU A 305 0.92 -5.94 -16.50
N ASN A 306 0.41 -4.74 -16.74
CA ASN A 306 1.09 -3.48 -16.38
C ASN A 306 0.24 -2.54 -15.53
N ILE A 307 -0.94 -2.96 -15.11
CA ILE A 307 -1.86 -2.21 -14.24
C ILE A 307 -1.21 -1.97 -12.88
N SER A 308 -0.66 -3.02 -12.24
CA SER A 308 -0.18 -2.91 -10.86
C SER A 308 1.03 -1.99 -10.75
N THR A 309 2.02 -2.21 -11.63
CA THR A 309 3.23 -1.39 -11.68
C THR A 309 2.95 0.05 -12.05
N ASN A 310 2.03 0.32 -12.99
CA ASN A 310 1.65 1.69 -13.34
C ASN A 310 0.88 2.40 -12.22
N ILE A 311 -0.06 1.72 -11.54
CA ILE A 311 -0.75 2.28 -10.37
C ILE A 311 0.26 2.63 -9.28
N PHE A 312 1.20 1.72 -8.99
CA PHE A 312 2.24 1.98 -8.02
C PHE A 312 3.14 3.15 -8.43
N HIS A 313 3.56 3.22 -9.70
CA HIS A 313 4.39 4.32 -10.18
C HIS A 313 3.69 5.66 -10.05
N ILE A 314 2.42 5.75 -10.45
CA ILE A 314 1.60 6.96 -10.30
C ILE A 314 1.55 7.38 -8.83
N TYR A 315 1.26 6.44 -7.93
CA TYR A 315 1.21 6.69 -6.51
C TYR A 315 2.56 7.14 -5.91
N ALA A 316 3.65 6.49 -6.31
CA ALA A 316 4.98 6.69 -5.73
C ALA A 316 5.71 7.92 -6.29
N PHE A 317 5.47 8.27 -7.55
CA PHE A 317 6.28 9.22 -8.31
C PHE A 317 5.49 10.38 -8.93
N GLY A 318 4.15 10.35 -8.90
CA GLY A 318 3.29 11.43 -9.39
C GLY A 318 2.45 11.04 -10.62
N GLY A 319 1.43 11.85 -10.91
CA GLY A 319 0.39 11.51 -11.88
C GLY A 319 0.81 11.52 -13.34
N ASP A 320 1.90 12.21 -13.66
CA ASP A 320 2.41 12.34 -15.03
C ASP A 320 3.56 11.38 -15.35
N VAL A 321 3.90 10.45 -14.45
CA VAL A 321 5.06 9.55 -14.62
C VAL A 321 4.84 8.44 -15.64
N VAL A 322 3.58 8.11 -15.93
CA VAL A 322 3.17 7.01 -16.83
C VAL A 322 2.76 7.62 -18.18
N ASP A 323 3.54 7.31 -19.22
CA ASP A 323 3.26 7.70 -20.61
C ASP A 323 2.41 6.65 -21.35
N GLU A 324 2.16 5.50 -20.72
CA GLU A 324 1.40 4.39 -21.25
C GLU A 324 -0.07 4.75 -21.48
N LYS A 325 -0.47 4.74 -22.74
CA LYS A 325 -1.88 4.92 -23.14
C LYS A 325 -2.76 3.71 -22.82
N PHE A 326 -2.17 2.51 -22.82
CA PHE A 326 -2.90 1.27 -22.63
C PHE A 326 -2.42 0.54 -21.38
N PHE A 327 -3.39 0.23 -20.53
CA PHE A 327 -3.23 -0.71 -19.44
C PHE A 327 -3.66 -2.09 -19.96
N TYR A 328 -2.94 -3.14 -19.61
CA TYR A 328 -3.23 -4.49 -20.07
C TYR A 328 -3.04 -5.52 -18.98
N GLY A 329 -3.68 -6.67 -19.17
CA GLY A 329 -3.52 -7.86 -18.36
C GLY A 329 -4.26 -9.04 -18.98
N GLU A 330 -3.95 -10.22 -18.49
CA GLU A 330 -4.58 -11.49 -18.89
C GLU A 330 -5.65 -11.87 -17.85
N ASP A 331 -6.81 -12.34 -18.30
CA ASP A 331 -7.84 -12.87 -17.40
C ASP A 331 -7.59 -14.34 -17.01
N LEU A 332 -8.31 -14.87 -16.02
CA LEU A 332 -8.18 -16.29 -15.60
C LEU A 332 -8.44 -17.31 -16.72
N ASN A 333 -9.07 -16.90 -17.84
CA ASN A 333 -9.34 -17.75 -18.99
C ASN A 333 -8.32 -17.56 -20.13
N GLY A 334 -7.28 -16.75 -19.92
CA GLY A 334 -6.22 -16.46 -20.88
C GLY A 334 -6.57 -15.38 -21.91
N ALA A 335 -7.62 -14.59 -21.70
CA ALA A 335 -7.97 -13.50 -22.60
C ALA A 335 -7.15 -12.24 -22.29
N GLU A 336 -6.33 -11.81 -23.25
CA GLU A 336 -5.60 -10.55 -23.16
C GLU A 336 -6.56 -9.35 -23.30
N CYS A 337 -6.58 -8.51 -22.27
CA CYS A 337 -7.40 -7.33 -22.20
C CYS A 337 -6.54 -6.06 -22.31
N PHE A 338 -6.99 -5.09 -23.11
CA PHE A 338 -6.33 -3.79 -23.28
C PHE A 338 -7.32 -2.65 -23.01
N PHE A 339 -6.94 -1.74 -22.13
CA PHE A 339 -7.75 -0.63 -21.65
C PHE A 339 -7.08 0.69 -22.02
N ASN A 340 -7.74 1.49 -22.85
CA ASN A 340 -7.26 2.86 -23.11
C ASN A 340 -7.62 3.74 -21.90
N ILE A 341 -6.62 4.07 -21.07
CA ILE A 341 -6.80 4.76 -19.81
C ILE A 341 -7.32 6.20 -19.99
N GLU A 342 -7.08 6.82 -21.17
CA GLU A 342 -7.59 8.16 -21.50
C GLU A 342 -9.13 8.22 -21.59
N ASN A 343 -9.79 7.08 -21.79
CA ASN A 343 -11.25 6.98 -21.93
C ASN A 343 -11.95 6.44 -20.67
N ILE A 344 -11.19 6.24 -19.60
CA ILE A 344 -11.65 5.70 -18.32
C ILE A 344 -11.62 6.82 -17.30
N SER A 345 -12.64 6.89 -16.45
CA SER A 345 -12.70 7.84 -15.33
C SER A 345 -11.96 7.32 -14.11
N MET A 346 -12.19 6.05 -13.78
CA MET A 346 -11.61 5.42 -12.61
C MET A 346 -11.42 3.93 -12.83
N ILE A 347 -10.33 3.39 -12.29
CA ILE A 347 -10.14 1.96 -12.06
C ILE A 347 -10.15 1.74 -10.55
N GLU A 348 -10.93 0.78 -10.09
CA GLU A 348 -10.96 0.31 -8.71
C GLU A 348 -10.41 -1.12 -8.66
N VAL A 349 -9.50 -1.36 -7.72
CA VAL A 349 -8.80 -2.62 -7.55
C VAL A 349 -8.63 -2.96 -6.06
N SER A 350 -8.62 -4.26 -5.74
CA SER A 350 -8.39 -4.75 -4.38
C SER A 350 -7.00 -4.33 -3.87
N LEU A 351 -6.94 -3.70 -2.70
CA LEU A 351 -5.69 -3.17 -2.14
C LEU A 351 -4.72 -4.31 -1.82
N VAL A 352 -5.21 -5.37 -1.17
CA VAL A 352 -4.40 -6.53 -0.81
C VAL A 352 -3.85 -7.23 -2.05
N LYS A 353 -4.68 -7.48 -3.07
CA LYS A 353 -4.23 -8.09 -4.34
C LYS A 353 -3.20 -7.23 -5.07
N MET A 354 -3.35 -5.90 -5.01
CA MET A 354 -2.36 -4.97 -5.56
C MET A 354 -1.01 -5.10 -4.84
N GLU A 355 -1.00 -5.13 -3.51
CA GLU A 355 0.25 -5.29 -2.74
C GLU A 355 0.91 -6.66 -2.95
N GLU A 356 0.12 -7.72 -3.10
CA GLU A 356 0.60 -9.06 -3.48
C GLU A 356 1.27 -9.07 -4.86
N ALA A 357 0.61 -8.50 -5.87
CA ALA A 357 1.15 -8.39 -7.22
C ALA A 357 2.48 -7.62 -7.26
N LEU A 358 2.57 -6.54 -6.47
CA LEU A 358 3.81 -5.76 -6.37
C LEU A 358 4.93 -6.53 -5.66
N GLU A 359 4.63 -7.29 -4.60
CA GLU A 359 5.64 -8.16 -3.94
C GLU A 359 6.17 -9.23 -4.90
N GLN A 360 5.28 -9.92 -5.63
CA GLN A 360 5.68 -10.93 -6.62
C GLN A 360 6.57 -10.36 -7.72
N SER A 361 6.28 -9.14 -8.18
CA SER A 361 7.09 -8.47 -9.21
C SER A 361 8.53 -8.20 -8.76
N VAL A 362 8.75 -7.96 -7.46
CA VAL A 362 10.08 -7.77 -6.87
C VAL A 362 10.80 -9.11 -6.70
N GLU A 363 10.09 -10.17 -6.30
CA GLU A 363 10.68 -11.51 -6.13
C GLU A 363 11.13 -12.15 -7.46
N MET A 364 10.50 -11.78 -8.58
CA MET A 364 10.87 -12.25 -9.92
C MET A 364 12.00 -11.45 -10.59
N SER A 365 12.41 -10.32 -10.01
CA SER A 365 13.48 -9.42 -10.51
C SER A 365 14.83 -9.69 -9.87
#